data_AF-A0A971PZ47-F1
#
_entry.id   AF-A0A971PZ47-F1
#
_cell.length_a   1.000
_cell.length_b   1.000
_cell.length_c   1.000
_cell.angle_alpha   90.00
_cell.angle_beta   90.00
_cell.angle_gamma   90.00
#
_symmetry.space_group_name_H-M   'P 1'
#
loop_
_entity.id
_entity.type
_entity.pdbx_description
1 polymer ?
#
loop_
_entity_poly.entity_id
_entity_poly.type
_entity_poly.pdbx_seq_one_letter_code
_entity_poly.pdbx_strand_id
1 'polypeptide(L)'
;MRLAGWAKMFAILVTALVGAILAVWLLGTTTFELEGIEFKAGLTPGRSGITELHFPPFGVVEAKTHKGPVKLVISLEQIRSDTFKSHMDNPPDQKQLVEQLQTSARDKITAFALRQAGVAFLGAFLLVFLLWRPGLVKSFLYTIASTLILLLILTGIFRSYDTTAFHEPEYKGVLSMAPAAVKFASDSLTDLKQIRNQTRQIVSNLGLLFSSADSLMVMANPEEQGEVVKVLLVSDLHSNPVGIELCKSLAARFKVDFLINAGDLTDMGSQLETGATQDLATVGVPQLFIGGNHDTPETINFVAGLPNSHVLNGQMITLNGVKVLGFAHPLSAVPAVEYENPEEEREAFEQQLARVEEAVLTQGRPDILVVHDSRLGKELTSLADLVVAGHDHRIRIEEGSDGVFINPGTTGASGLRGLYSEKGISYSAAIVYLVPGSGLLAVDMVQYNPVSQQFSLERKLLNGRLDESRPGEHTGSPLQ
;
A
#
# COMPACT_ATOMS: atom_id res chain seq x y z
N MET A 1 -9.37 -78.85 -8.91
CA MET A 1 -10.11 -78.11 -9.97
C MET A 1 -10.78 -76.82 -9.49
N ARG A 2 -11.51 -76.79 -8.35
CA ARG A 2 -12.22 -75.57 -7.91
C ARG A 2 -11.30 -74.37 -7.63
N LEU A 3 -10.19 -74.54 -6.90
CA LEU A 3 -9.26 -73.44 -6.57
C LEU A 3 -8.69 -72.71 -7.81
N ALA A 4 -8.39 -73.43 -8.89
CA ALA A 4 -7.88 -72.83 -10.13
C ALA A 4 -8.92 -71.93 -10.83
N GLY A 5 -10.21 -72.25 -10.69
CA GLY A 5 -11.32 -71.43 -11.19
C GLY A 5 -11.45 -70.11 -10.43
N TRP A 6 -11.41 -70.16 -9.10
CA TRP A 6 -11.47 -68.97 -8.23
C TRP A 6 -10.28 -68.03 -8.46
N ALA A 7 -9.07 -68.57 -8.60
CA ALA A 7 -7.88 -67.79 -8.90
C ALA A 7 -7.99 -67.06 -10.26
N LYS A 8 -8.51 -67.72 -11.29
CA LYS A 8 -8.74 -67.10 -12.60
C LYS A 8 -9.80 -66.01 -12.55
N MET A 9 -10.92 -66.24 -11.85
CA MET A 9 -11.96 -65.22 -11.68
C MET A 9 -11.43 -63.98 -10.95
N PHE A 10 -10.65 -64.19 -9.90
CA PHE A 10 -10.01 -63.12 -9.15
C PHE A 10 -9.04 -62.31 -10.02
N ALA A 11 -8.19 -62.98 -10.81
CA ALA A 11 -7.27 -62.32 -11.72
C ALA A 11 -7.98 -61.46 -12.78
N ILE A 12 -9.11 -61.93 -13.32
CA ILE A 12 -9.91 -61.15 -14.27
C ILE A 12 -10.55 -59.94 -13.58
N LEU A 13 -11.07 -60.10 -12.36
CA LEU A 13 -11.65 -58.99 -11.60
C LEU A 13 -10.61 -57.91 -11.24
N VAL A 14 -9.41 -58.32 -10.81
CA VAL A 14 -8.29 -57.40 -10.57
C VAL A 14 -7.90 -56.69 -11.87
N THR A 15 -7.83 -57.42 -12.99
CA THR A 15 -7.58 -56.81 -14.31
C THR A 15 -8.65 -55.75 -14.62
N ALA A 16 -9.92 -56.06 -14.42
CA ALA A 16 -11.03 -55.13 -14.64
C ALA A 16 -10.91 -53.87 -13.76
N LEU A 17 -10.55 -54.04 -12.48
CA LEU A 17 -10.36 -52.93 -11.55
C LEU A 17 -9.17 -52.05 -11.94
N VAL A 18 -8.05 -52.65 -12.36
CA VAL A 18 -6.89 -51.92 -12.90
C VAL A 18 -7.27 -51.14 -14.15
N GLY A 19 -8.04 -51.75 -15.07
CA GLY A 19 -8.53 -51.09 -16.27
C GLY A 19 -9.43 -49.88 -15.96
N ALA A 20 -10.31 -50.00 -14.97
CA ALA A 20 -11.14 -48.89 -14.51
C ALA A 20 -10.30 -47.73 -13.93
N ILE A 21 -9.34 -48.05 -13.05
CA ILE A 21 -8.47 -47.04 -12.42
C ILE A 21 -7.62 -46.32 -13.47
N LEU A 22 -7.00 -47.06 -14.40
CA LEU A 22 -6.18 -46.48 -15.46
C LEU A 22 -7.01 -45.57 -16.38
N ALA A 23 -8.22 -45.98 -16.75
CA ALA A 23 -9.07 -45.16 -17.59
C ALA A 23 -9.52 -43.87 -16.88
N VAL A 24 -9.91 -43.94 -15.59
CA VAL A 24 -10.24 -42.75 -14.80
C VAL A 24 -9.05 -41.80 -14.70
N TRP A 25 -7.84 -42.33 -14.45
CA TRP A 25 -6.64 -41.50 -14.34
C TRP A 25 -6.27 -40.82 -15.67
N LEU A 26 -6.31 -41.54 -16.79
CA LEU A 26 -5.81 -41.05 -18.08
C LEU A 26 -6.88 -40.28 -18.89
N LEU A 27 -8.13 -40.70 -18.82
CA LEU A 27 -9.23 -40.22 -19.68
C LEU A 27 -10.37 -39.58 -18.90
N GLY A 28 -10.33 -39.61 -17.57
CA GLY A 28 -11.37 -39.06 -16.69
C GLY A 28 -11.36 -37.53 -16.58
N THR A 29 -10.40 -36.82 -17.18
CA THR A 29 -10.40 -35.35 -17.09
C THR A 29 -11.65 -34.75 -17.74
N THR A 30 -12.20 -33.72 -17.10
CA THR A 30 -13.46 -33.09 -17.50
C THR A 30 -13.35 -31.58 -17.33
N THR A 31 -13.72 -30.83 -18.36
CA THR A 31 -13.84 -29.37 -18.29
C THR A 31 -15.26 -28.99 -17.91
N PHE A 32 -15.39 -27.95 -17.09
CA PHE A 32 -16.67 -27.37 -16.70
C PHE A 32 -16.52 -25.87 -16.47
N GLU A 33 -17.58 -25.14 -16.77
CA GLU A 33 -17.67 -23.70 -16.59
C GLU A 33 -18.49 -23.38 -15.33
N LEU A 34 -17.99 -22.45 -14.52
CA LEU A 34 -18.68 -21.82 -13.39
C LEU A 34 -18.56 -20.31 -13.53
N GLU A 35 -19.68 -19.62 -13.73
CA GLU A 35 -19.75 -18.14 -13.78
C GLU A 35 -18.69 -17.48 -14.70
N GLY A 36 -18.51 -18.03 -15.91
CA GLY A 36 -17.54 -17.52 -16.90
C GLY A 36 -16.08 -17.92 -16.66
N ILE A 37 -15.83 -18.79 -15.67
CA ILE A 37 -14.50 -19.35 -15.39
C ILE A 37 -14.50 -20.83 -15.78
N GLU A 38 -13.57 -21.21 -16.67
CA GLU A 38 -13.42 -22.59 -17.12
C GLU A 38 -12.38 -23.32 -16.26
N PHE A 39 -12.83 -24.44 -15.68
CA PHE A 39 -12.02 -25.33 -14.86
C PHE A 39 -11.91 -26.71 -15.48
N LYS A 40 -10.78 -27.35 -15.27
CA LYS A 40 -10.53 -28.74 -15.63
C LYS A 40 -10.29 -29.58 -14.38
N ALA A 41 -11.16 -30.55 -14.11
CA ALA A 41 -10.99 -31.48 -12.99
C ALA A 41 -10.58 -32.87 -13.45
N GLY A 42 -9.81 -33.55 -12.59
CA GLY A 42 -9.43 -34.95 -12.75
C GLY A 42 -9.08 -35.62 -11.42
N LEU A 43 -9.13 -36.94 -11.43
CA LEU A 43 -8.67 -37.77 -10.31
C LEU A 43 -7.32 -38.39 -10.66
N THR A 44 -6.34 -38.22 -9.79
CA THR A 44 -5.01 -38.81 -9.96
C THR A 44 -4.65 -39.67 -8.75
N PRO A 45 -3.92 -40.78 -8.93
CA PRO A 45 -3.41 -41.55 -7.79
C PRO A 45 -2.48 -40.69 -6.91
N GLY A 46 -2.60 -40.83 -5.59
CA GLY A 46 -1.83 -40.07 -4.62
C GLY A 46 -1.39 -40.90 -3.42
N ARG A 47 -0.49 -40.35 -2.60
CA ARG A 47 -0.11 -40.96 -1.31
C ARG A 47 -1.07 -40.56 -0.17
N SER A 48 -1.76 -39.43 -0.33
CA SER A 48 -2.67 -38.83 0.63
C SER A 48 -3.85 -38.19 -0.09
N GLY A 49 -4.95 -37.99 0.63
CA GLY A 49 -6.17 -37.44 0.07
C GLY A 49 -6.12 -35.93 0.08
N ILE A 50 -5.69 -35.36 -1.04
CA ILE A 50 -5.49 -33.93 -1.20
C ILE A 50 -6.32 -33.38 -2.36
N THR A 51 -6.67 -32.11 -2.28
CA THR A 51 -7.21 -31.35 -3.40
C THR A 51 -6.20 -30.28 -3.79
N GLU A 52 -5.83 -30.25 -5.06
CA GLU A 52 -4.93 -29.25 -5.63
C GLU A 52 -5.73 -28.35 -6.57
N LEU A 53 -5.71 -27.05 -6.31
CA LEU A 53 -6.25 -26.01 -7.17
C LEU A 53 -5.10 -25.33 -7.91
N HIS A 54 -5.01 -25.53 -9.21
CA HIS A 54 -3.95 -24.97 -10.05
C HIS A 54 -4.44 -23.67 -10.68
N PHE A 55 -3.63 -22.62 -10.55
CA PHE A 55 -3.87 -21.31 -11.14
C PHE A 55 -2.66 -20.90 -11.99
N PRO A 56 -2.47 -21.47 -13.19
CA PRO A 56 -1.34 -21.11 -14.04
C PRO A 56 -1.40 -19.62 -14.48
N PRO A 57 -0.27 -18.90 -14.54
CA PRO A 57 1.10 -19.28 -14.14
C PRO A 57 1.41 -19.03 -12.65
N PHE A 58 0.43 -18.60 -11.85
CA PHE A 58 0.61 -18.06 -10.51
C PHE A 58 0.95 -19.11 -9.44
N GLY A 59 0.48 -20.35 -9.59
CA GLY A 59 0.88 -21.44 -8.70
C GLY A 59 -0.24 -22.40 -8.35
N VAL A 60 -0.11 -23.06 -7.19
CA VAL A 60 -1.02 -24.11 -6.74
C VAL A 60 -1.42 -23.87 -5.28
N VAL A 61 -2.69 -24.10 -4.98
CA VAL A 61 -3.24 -24.14 -3.62
C VAL A 61 -3.57 -25.59 -3.29
N GLU A 62 -2.93 -26.15 -2.27
CA GLU A 62 -3.09 -27.54 -1.86
C GLU A 62 -3.73 -27.65 -0.48
N ALA A 63 -4.71 -28.55 -0.32
CA ALA A 63 -5.33 -28.82 0.98
C ALA A 63 -5.56 -30.32 1.20
N LYS A 64 -5.40 -30.79 2.44
CA LYS A 64 -5.67 -32.18 2.85
C LYS A 64 -7.15 -32.39 3.12
N THR A 65 -7.92 -32.60 2.06
CA THR A 65 -9.39 -32.58 2.12
C THR A 65 -10.03 -33.91 2.47
N HIS A 66 -9.39 -35.06 2.23
CA HIS A 66 -10.05 -36.36 2.43
C HIS A 66 -9.08 -37.47 2.81
N LYS A 67 -9.60 -38.62 3.24
CA LYS A 67 -8.80 -39.81 3.56
C LYS A 67 -8.76 -40.76 2.37
N GLY A 68 -7.57 -41.07 1.86
CA GLY A 68 -7.38 -42.07 0.81
C GLY A 68 -6.26 -41.73 -0.16
N PRO A 69 -5.82 -42.65 -1.02
CA PRO A 69 -4.69 -42.47 -1.92
C PRO A 69 -5.11 -41.84 -3.26
N VAL A 70 -5.91 -40.78 -3.24
CA VAL A 70 -6.44 -40.10 -4.44
C VAL A 70 -6.23 -38.60 -4.30
N LYS A 71 -5.86 -37.94 -5.39
CA LYS A 71 -5.82 -36.48 -5.47
C LYS A 71 -6.89 -35.99 -6.42
N LEU A 72 -7.64 -35.00 -5.98
CA LEU A 72 -8.54 -34.23 -6.84
C LEU A 72 -7.76 -33.02 -7.35
N VAL A 73 -7.51 -32.96 -8.65
CA VAL A 73 -6.80 -31.85 -9.28
C VAL A 73 -7.82 -31.03 -10.03
N ILE A 74 -7.90 -29.73 -9.75
CA ILE A 74 -8.74 -28.77 -10.44
C ILE A 74 -7.84 -27.66 -10.96
N SER A 75 -7.79 -27.47 -12.27
CA SER A 75 -6.97 -26.41 -12.89
C SER A 75 -7.86 -25.35 -13.50
N LEU A 76 -7.54 -24.09 -13.25
CA LEU A 76 -8.05 -22.97 -14.01
C LEU A 76 -7.45 -23.04 -15.42
N GLU A 77 -8.30 -23.03 -16.45
CA GLU A 77 -7.88 -23.03 -17.86
C GLU A 77 -8.03 -21.63 -18.46
N GLN A 78 -9.22 -21.02 -18.32
CA GLN A 78 -9.51 -19.74 -18.93
C GLN A 78 -10.53 -18.92 -18.11
N ILE A 79 -10.35 -17.60 -18.09
CA ILE A 79 -11.35 -16.65 -17.58
C ILE A 79 -11.97 -15.94 -18.80
N ARG A 80 -13.28 -15.98 -18.93
CA ARG A 80 -13.97 -15.31 -20.04
C ARG A 80 -14.19 -13.83 -19.75
N SER A 81 -13.74 -12.98 -20.67
CA SER A 81 -13.66 -11.52 -20.51
C SER A 81 -15.01 -10.80 -20.53
N ASP A 82 -16.05 -11.42 -21.10
CA ASP A 82 -17.41 -10.90 -21.22
C ASP A 82 -18.16 -10.93 -19.88
N THR A 83 -18.05 -12.03 -19.14
CA THR A 83 -18.67 -12.19 -17.81
C THR A 83 -17.95 -11.37 -16.74
N PHE A 84 -16.62 -11.22 -16.85
CA PHE A 84 -15.86 -10.41 -15.92
C PHE A 84 -16.21 -8.91 -16.00
N LYS A 85 -16.47 -8.39 -17.21
CA LYS A 85 -16.88 -6.99 -17.41
C LYS A 85 -18.26 -6.68 -16.82
N SER A 86 -19.24 -7.57 -17.02
CA SER A 86 -20.60 -7.35 -16.48
C SER A 86 -20.64 -7.36 -14.95
N HIS A 87 -19.74 -8.10 -14.30
CA HIS A 87 -19.61 -8.12 -12.84
C HIS A 87 -18.89 -6.89 -12.27
N MET A 88 -18.04 -6.22 -13.06
CA MET A 88 -17.45 -4.92 -12.68
C MET A 88 -18.49 -3.80 -12.76
N ASP A 89 -19.39 -3.84 -13.75
CA ASP A 89 -20.39 -2.80 -13.98
C ASP A 89 -21.60 -2.91 -13.02
N ASN A 90 -21.95 -4.14 -12.59
CA ASN A 90 -23.01 -4.40 -11.59
C ASN A 90 -22.56 -5.50 -10.61
N PRO A 91 -21.97 -5.14 -9.46
CA PRO A 91 -21.53 -6.14 -8.49
C PRO A 91 -22.75 -6.90 -7.91
N PRO A 92 -22.80 -8.24 -8.04
CA PRO A 92 -23.92 -9.02 -7.57
C PRO A 92 -23.99 -9.05 -6.03
N ASP A 93 -25.20 -9.23 -5.49
CA ASP A 93 -25.41 -9.45 -4.07
C ASP A 93 -24.66 -10.73 -3.62
N GLN A 94 -23.79 -10.58 -2.62
CA GLN A 94 -22.88 -11.63 -2.15
C GLN A 94 -23.63 -12.92 -1.78
N LYS A 95 -24.85 -12.81 -1.24
CA LYS A 95 -25.67 -13.99 -0.89
C LYS A 95 -26.17 -14.74 -2.12
N GLN A 96 -26.66 -14.01 -3.13
CA GLN A 96 -27.17 -14.62 -4.36
C GLN A 96 -26.05 -15.30 -5.14
N LEU A 97 -24.86 -14.68 -5.18
CA LEU A 97 -23.68 -15.27 -5.83
C LEU A 97 -23.27 -16.60 -5.17
N VAL A 98 -23.26 -16.65 -3.83
CA VAL A 98 -22.91 -17.88 -3.10
C VAL A 98 -23.91 -19.00 -3.34
N GLU A 99 -25.22 -18.71 -3.32
CA GLU A 99 -26.27 -19.71 -3.61
C GLU A 99 -26.22 -20.23 -5.04
N GLN A 100 -25.96 -19.35 -6.01
CA GLN A 100 -25.78 -19.72 -7.43
C GLN A 100 -24.55 -20.60 -7.63
N LEU A 101 -23.41 -20.23 -7.05
CA LEU A 101 -22.18 -21.01 -7.10
C LEU A 101 -22.37 -22.40 -6.48
N GLN A 102 -23.05 -22.49 -5.34
CA GLN A 102 -23.30 -23.77 -4.66
C GLN A 102 -24.17 -24.71 -5.50
N THR A 103 -25.23 -24.19 -6.12
CA THR A 103 -26.15 -24.98 -6.96
C THR A 103 -25.45 -25.43 -8.23
N SER A 104 -24.77 -24.52 -8.93
CA SER A 104 -24.01 -24.82 -10.14
C SER A 104 -22.90 -25.84 -9.87
N ALA A 105 -22.17 -25.72 -8.75
CA ALA A 105 -21.13 -26.67 -8.38
C ALA A 105 -21.69 -28.09 -8.17
N ARG A 106 -22.85 -28.23 -7.53
CA ARG A 106 -23.49 -29.53 -7.29
C ARG A 106 -23.80 -30.25 -8.60
N ASP A 107 -24.39 -29.56 -9.56
CA ASP A 107 -24.72 -30.14 -10.87
C ASP A 107 -23.47 -30.56 -11.63
N LYS A 108 -22.41 -29.73 -11.63
CA LYS A 108 -21.13 -30.09 -12.27
C LYS A 108 -20.45 -31.28 -11.59
N ILE A 109 -20.51 -31.38 -10.25
CA ILE A 109 -19.97 -32.53 -9.51
C ILE A 109 -20.71 -33.83 -9.89
N THR A 110 -22.04 -33.79 -10.01
CA THR A 110 -22.80 -34.98 -10.43
C THR A 110 -22.46 -35.41 -11.86
N ALA A 111 -22.34 -34.45 -12.79
CA ALA A 111 -21.92 -34.72 -14.16
C ALA A 111 -20.50 -35.31 -14.22
N PHE A 112 -19.58 -34.76 -13.42
CA PHE A 112 -18.21 -35.28 -13.28
C PHE A 112 -18.21 -36.73 -12.78
N ALA A 113 -18.96 -37.04 -11.72
CA ALA A 113 -19.04 -38.38 -11.15
C ALA A 113 -19.62 -39.40 -12.15
N LEU A 114 -20.67 -39.03 -12.89
CA LEU A 114 -21.25 -39.88 -13.95
C LEU A 114 -20.25 -40.14 -15.08
N ARG A 115 -19.47 -39.13 -15.47
CA ARG A 115 -18.41 -39.29 -16.46
C ARG A 115 -17.31 -40.23 -15.97
N GLN A 116 -16.90 -40.14 -14.69
CA GLN A 116 -15.95 -41.11 -14.12
C GLN A 116 -16.48 -42.54 -14.17
N ALA A 117 -17.76 -42.75 -13.85
CA ALA A 117 -18.39 -44.06 -13.92
C ALA A 117 -18.37 -44.63 -15.35
N GLY A 118 -18.70 -43.81 -16.35
CA GLY A 118 -18.67 -44.21 -17.76
C GLY A 118 -17.27 -44.55 -18.27
N VAL A 119 -16.27 -43.72 -17.94
CA VAL A 119 -14.87 -43.95 -18.33
C VAL A 119 -14.29 -45.18 -17.62
N ALA A 120 -14.58 -45.36 -16.34
CA ALA A 120 -14.20 -46.56 -15.57
C ALA A 120 -14.77 -47.84 -16.20
N PHE A 121 -16.06 -47.81 -16.56
CA PHE A 121 -16.74 -48.93 -17.20
C PHE A 121 -16.10 -49.28 -18.55
N LEU A 122 -15.85 -48.28 -19.40
CA LEU A 122 -15.21 -48.48 -20.71
C LEU A 122 -13.80 -49.05 -20.56
N GLY A 123 -13.01 -48.51 -19.63
CA GLY A 123 -11.65 -48.98 -19.33
C GLY A 123 -11.60 -50.43 -18.85
N ALA A 124 -12.45 -50.77 -17.88
CA ALA A 124 -12.58 -52.13 -17.37
C ALA A 124 -13.01 -53.12 -18.48
N PHE A 125 -14.01 -52.74 -19.29
CA PHE A 125 -14.48 -53.59 -20.39
C PHE A 125 -13.39 -53.84 -21.42
N LEU A 126 -12.72 -52.80 -21.92
CA LEU A 126 -11.69 -52.91 -22.94
C LEU A 126 -10.52 -53.76 -22.45
N LEU A 127 -10.05 -53.53 -21.21
CA LEU A 127 -8.90 -54.26 -20.68
C LEU A 127 -9.21 -55.75 -20.48
N VAL A 128 -10.39 -56.09 -19.93
CA VAL A 128 -10.82 -57.49 -19.76
C VAL A 128 -11.05 -58.18 -21.10
N PHE A 129 -11.74 -57.51 -22.02
CA PHE A 129 -12.07 -58.07 -23.33
C PHE A 129 -10.81 -58.36 -24.15
N LEU A 130 -9.83 -57.45 -24.14
CA LEU A 130 -8.62 -57.58 -24.95
C LEU A 130 -7.65 -58.65 -24.40
N LEU A 131 -7.43 -58.68 -23.08
CA LEU A 131 -6.47 -59.59 -22.44
C LEU A 131 -7.01 -61.02 -22.27
N TRP A 132 -8.24 -61.15 -21.78
CA TRP A 132 -8.76 -62.45 -21.33
C TRP A 132 -9.75 -63.09 -22.31
N ARG A 133 -10.30 -62.31 -23.24
CA ARG A 133 -11.27 -62.72 -24.28
C ARG A 133 -12.36 -63.69 -23.77
N PRO A 134 -13.03 -63.45 -22.62
CA PRO A 134 -13.91 -64.43 -21.99
C PRO A 134 -15.32 -64.54 -22.63
N GLY A 135 -15.59 -63.76 -23.68
CA GLY A 135 -16.92 -63.57 -24.30
C GLY A 135 -17.67 -62.37 -23.71
N LEU A 136 -18.58 -61.77 -24.51
CA LEU A 136 -19.23 -60.48 -24.19
C LEU A 136 -19.92 -60.46 -22.82
N VAL A 137 -20.76 -61.46 -22.52
CA VAL A 137 -21.54 -61.51 -21.27
C VAL A 137 -20.64 -61.55 -20.04
N LYS A 138 -19.55 -62.32 -20.07
CA LYS A 138 -18.61 -62.41 -18.96
C LYS A 138 -17.84 -61.11 -18.78
N SER A 139 -17.37 -60.48 -19.87
CA SER A 139 -16.72 -59.17 -19.80
C SER A 139 -17.63 -58.13 -19.13
N PHE A 140 -18.91 -58.06 -19.52
CA PHE A 140 -19.88 -57.15 -18.90
C PHE A 140 -20.05 -57.39 -17.40
N LEU A 141 -20.16 -58.64 -16.94
CA LEU A 141 -20.27 -58.96 -15.52
C LEU A 141 -19.05 -58.50 -14.71
N TYR A 142 -17.83 -58.75 -15.19
CA TYR A 142 -16.61 -58.28 -14.52
C TYR A 142 -16.49 -56.75 -14.52
N THR A 143 -16.87 -56.10 -15.62
CA THR A 143 -16.89 -54.63 -15.73
C THR A 143 -17.88 -54.01 -14.74
N ILE A 144 -19.10 -54.53 -14.64
CA ILE A 144 -20.11 -54.04 -13.69
C ILE A 144 -19.59 -54.18 -12.27
N ALA A 145 -19.09 -55.38 -11.92
CA ALA A 145 -18.55 -55.63 -10.59
C ALA A 145 -17.37 -54.70 -10.24
N SER A 146 -16.39 -54.54 -11.12
CA SER A 146 -15.22 -53.69 -10.87
C SER A 146 -15.57 -52.20 -10.80
N THR A 147 -16.49 -51.74 -11.65
CA THR A 147 -16.95 -50.34 -11.65
C THR A 147 -17.71 -50.04 -10.36
N LEU A 148 -18.59 -50.93 -9.91
CA LEU A 148 -19.29 -50.79 -8.62
C LEU A 148 -18.31 -50.78 -7.44
N ILE A 149 -17.31 -51.66 -7.43
CA ILE A 149 -16.26 -51.67 -6.41
C ILE A 149 -15.51 -50.34 -6.39
N LEU A 150 -15.10 -49.83 -7.56
CA LEU A 150 -14.41 -48.55 -7.65
C LEU A 150 -15.29 -47.38 -7.16
N LEU A 151 -16.56 -47.35 -7.56
CA LEU A 151 -17.51 -46.32 -7.11
C LEU A 151 -17.73 -46.36 -5.60
N LEU A 152 -17.82 -47.55 -4.99
CA LEU A 152 -17.93 -47.70 -3.54
C LEU A 152 -16.67 -47.17 -2.83
N ILE A 153 -15.48 -47.47 -3.35
CA ILE A 153 -14.21 -46.96 -2.81
C ILE A 153 -14.17 -45.43 -2.91
N LEU A 154 -14.44 -44.85 -4.08
CA LEU A 154 -14.42 -43.40 -4.29
C LEU A 154 -15.48 -42.70 -3.43
N THR A 155 -16.68 -43.26 -3.32
CA THR A 155 -17.73 -42.71 -2.45
C THR A 155 -17.30 -42.73 -0.99
N GLY A 156 -16.68 -43.82 -0.52
CA GLY A 156 -16.12 -43.92 0.84
C GLY A 156 -15.04 -42.87 1.11
N ILE A 157 -14.15 -42.65 0.14
CA ILE A 157 -13.09 -41.63 0.20
C ILE A 157 -13.69 -40.23 0.29
N PHE A 158 -14.54 -39.84 -0.67
CA PHE A 158 -15.09 -38.49 -0.77
C PHE A 158 -16.19 -38.19 0.25
N ARG A 159 -16.73 -39.20 0.96
CA ARG A 159 -17.57 -38.96 2.14
C ARG A 159 -16.81 -38.27 3.27
N SER A 160 -15.49 -38.46 3.33
CA SER A 160 -14.61 -37.80 4.31
C SER A 160 -14.11 -36.43 3.86
N TYR A 161 -14.70 -35.84 2.82
CA TYR A 161 -14.27 -34.56 2.28
C TYR A 161 -14.60 -33.41 3.24
N ASP A 162 -13.55 -32.69 3.65
CA ASP A 162 -13.60 -31.55 4.54
C ASP A 162 -13.27 -30.26 3.77
N THR A 163 -14.26 -29.38 3.64
CA THR A 163 -14.10 -28.07 3.01
C THR A 163 -13.33 -27.09 3.89
N THR A 164 -13.32 -27.30 5.21
CA THR A 164 -12.62 -26.41 6.15
C THR A 164 -11.10 -26.55 6.07
N ALA A 165 -10.60 -27.62 5.44
CA ALA A 165 -9.17 -27.80 5.14
C ALA A 165 -8.59 -26.66 4.27
N PHE A 166 -9.43 -25.91 3.55
CA PHE A 166 -9.01 -24.73 2.78
C PHE A 166 -8.88 -23.45 3.63
N HIS A 167 -9.15 -23.49 4.93
CA HIS A 167 -8.83 -22.38 5.84
C HIS A 167 -7.32 -22.28 6.13
N GLU A 168 -6.60 -23.40 6.07
CA GLU A 168 -5.15 -23.48 6.22
C GLU A 168 -4.50 -24.23 5.04
N PRO A 169 -4.61 -23.70 3.81
CA PRO A 169 -4.07 -24.37 2.64
C PRO A 169 -2.56 -24.11 2.51
N GLU A 170 -1.87 -25.00 1.81
CA GLU A 170 -0.47 -24.83 1.43
C GLU A 170 -0.39 -24.17 0.06
N TYR A 171 0.26 -23.01 -0.01
CA TYR A 171 0.46 -22.25 -1.25
C TYR A 171 1.83 -22.54 -1.86
N LYS A 172 1.86 -22.85 -3.16
CA LYS A 172 3.08 -23.13 -3.92
C LYS A 172 3.20 -22.18 -5.11
N GLY A 173 4.43 -21.84 -5.50
CA GLY A 173 4.71 -20.89 -6.58
C GLY A 173 4.59 -19.43 -6.13
N VAL A 174 4.25 -18.52 -7.06
CA VAL A 174 4.09 -17.07 -6.77
C VAL A 174 2.98 -16.83 -5.75
N LEU A 175 1.94 -17.66 -5.76
CA LEU A 175 0.85 -17.63 -4.77
C LEU A 175 1.29 -17.85 -3.32
N SER A 176 2.51 -18.36 -3.07
CA SER A 176 3.06 -18.46 -1.71
C SER A 176 3.20 -17.10 -1.00
N MET A 177 3.26 -16.01 -1.77
CA MET A 177 3.33 -14.64 -1.24
C MET A 177 1.95 -14.02 -0.94
N ALA A 178 0.86 -14.61 -1.46
CA ALA A 178 -0.49 -14.04 -1.32
C ALA A 178 -0.97 -13.91 0.14
N PRO A 179 -0.75 -14.90 1.04
CA PRO A 179 -1.13 -14.76 2.44
C PRO A 179 -0.42 -13.59 3.14
N ALA A 180 0.85 -13.34 2.80
CA ALA A 180 1.61 -12.22 3.37
C ALA A 180 1.01 -10.86 2.96
N ALA A 181 0.61 -10.72 1.69
CA ALA A 181 -0.05 -9.51 1.19
C ALA A 181 -1.43 -9.27 1.84
N VAL A 182 -2.25 -10.34 1.97
CA VAL A 182 -3.57 -10.25 2.61
C VAL A 182 -3.44 -9.93 4.10
N LYS A 183 -2.50 -10.61 4.78
CA LYS A 183 -2.19 -10.33 6.19
C LYS A 183 -1.71 -8.90 6.38
N PHE A 184 -0.80 -8.42 5.54
CA PHE A 184 -0.35 -7.02 5.54
C PHE A 184 -1.52 -6.04 5.39
N ALA A 185 -2.45 -6.29 4.47
CA ALA A 185 -3.62 -5.43 4.28
C ALA A 185 -4.58 -5.45 5.49
N SER A 186 -4.84 -6.62 6.06
CA SER A 186 -5.73 -6.79 7.22
C SER A 186 -5.13 -6.21 8.51
N ASP A 187 -3.86 -6.48 8.76
CA ASP A 187 -3.11 -5.98 9.91
C ASP A 187 -3.02 -4.46 9.81
N SER A 188 -2.65 -3.93 8.63
CA SER A 188 -2.65 -2.48 8.38
C SER A 188 -4.04 -1.87 8.63
N LEU A 189 -5.13 -2.41 8.08
CA LEU A 189 -6.48 -1.83 8.30
C LEU A 189 -6.95 -1.89 9.76
N THR A 190 -6.54 -2.91 10.52
CA THR A 190 -6.91 -3.08 11.93
C THR A 190 -6.08 -2.17 12.82
N ASP A 191 -4.77 -2.12 12.57
CA ASP A 191 -3.83 -1.24 13.25
C ASP A 191 -4.19 0.22 12.97
N LEU A 192 -4.59 0.57 11.75
CA LEU A 192 -5.08 1.91 11.41
C LEU A 192 -6.32 2.33 12.21
N LYS A 193 -7.27 1.42 12.46
CA LYS A 193 -8.45 1.73 13.28
C LYS A 193 -8.10 1.89 14.76
N GLN A 194 -7.16 1.08 15.26
CA GLN A 194 -6.69 1.13 16.64
C GLN A 194 -5.85 2.39 16.89
N ILE A 195 -4.96 2.70 15.95
CA ILE A 195 -4.16 3.91 15.90
C ILE A 195 -5.06 5.15 15.85
N ARG A 196 -6.08 5.22 14.97
CA ARG A 196 -7.02 6.36 14.93
C ARG A 196 -7.74 6.60 16.26
N ASN A 197 -8.03 5.54 17.01
CA ASN A 197 -8.63 5.67 18.35
C ASN A 197 -7.61 6.15 19.40
N GLN A 198 -6.36 5.72 19.31
CA GLN A 198 -5.26 6.22 20.13
C GLN A 198 -4.88 7.66 19.77
N THR A 199 -4.98 8.07 18.50
CA THR A 199 -4.73 9.44 18.02
C THR A 199 -5.70 10.46 18.62
N ARG A 200 -6.96 10.10 18.86
CA ARG A 200 -7.89 10.99 19.59
C ARG A 200 -7.51 11.21 21.06
N GLN A 201 -6.82 10.25 21.69
CA GLN A 201 -6.26 10.40 23.03
C GLN A 201 -4.92 11.17 23.02
N ILE A 202 -4.10 10.98 21.99
CA ILE A 202 -2.89 11.77 21.69
C ILE A 202 -3.25 13.27 21.55
N VAL A 203 -4.37 13.60 20.88
CA VAL A 203 -4.88 14.98 20.72
C VAL A 203 -5.49 15.57 22.00
N SER A 204 -5.96 14.74 22.92
CA SER A 204 -6.51 15.18 24.22
C SER A 204 -5.42 15.69 25.17
N ASN A 205 -4.20 15.16 25.08
CA ASN A 205 -3.07 15.57 25.94
C ASN A 205 -2.35 16.84 25.46
N LEU A 206 -2.71 17.41 24.30
CA LEU A 206 -2.23 18.73 23.87
C LEU A 206 -2.68 19.89 24.80
N GLY A 207 -3.62 19.66 25.72
CA GLY A 207 -4.16 20.67 26.63
C GLY A 207 -3.11 21.43 27.47
N LEU A 208 -1.90 20.88 27.63
CA LEU A 208 -0.80 21.50 28.38
C LEU A 208 0.17 22.33 27.51
N LEU A 209 0.14 22.19 26.19
CA LEU A 209 1.02 22.94 25.28
C LEU A 209 0.49 24.36 24.96
N PHE A 210 -0.79 24.63 25.20
CA PHE A 210 -1.47 25.86 24.79
C PHE A 210 -1.18 27.09 25.64
N SER A 211 -0.78 26.96 26.91
CA SER A 211 -0.47 28.14 27.73
C SER A 211 0.73 28.94 27.19
N SER A 212 1.49 28.36 26.26
CA SER A 212 2.72 28.92 25.71
C SER A 212 2.55 29.51 24.30
N ALA A 213 1.46 29.22 23.57
CA ALA A 213 1.28 29.71 22.20
C ALA A 213 0.74 31.16 22.17
N ASP A 214 -0.16 31.51 23.09
CA ASP A 214 -0.75 32.85 23.19
C ASP A 214 0.26 33.93 23.67
N SER A 215 1.40 33.54 24.24
CA SER A 215 2.41 34.48 24.75
C SER A 215 3.26 35.17 23.67
N LEU A 216 3.21 34.73 22.40
CA LEU A 216 3.81 35.47 21.28
C LEU A 216 2.99 36.71 20.89
N MET A 217 1.66 36.65 20.99
CA MET A 217 0.81 37.82 20.74
C MET A 217 1.07 38.94 21.76
N VAL A 218 1.69 38.64 22.90
CA VAL A 218 2.06 39.65 23.91
C VAL A 218 3.39 40.34 23.60
N MET A 219 4.24 39.74 22.74
CA MET A 219 5.60 40.23 22.45
C MET A 219 5.76 40.87 21.08
N ALA A 220 4.88 40.59 20.11
CA ALA A 220 4.80 41.40 18.90
C ALA A 220 4.28 42.80 19.25
N ASN A 221 4.82 43.83 18.59
CA ASN A 221 4.27 45.18 18.73
C ASN A 221 2.76 45.14 18.46
N PRO A 222 1.92 45.89 19.20
CA PRO A 222 0.46 45.88 19.02
C PRO A 222 0.00 46.12 17.57
N GLU A 223 0.82 46.80 16.77
CA GLU A 223 0.59 47.04 15.34
C GLU A 223 0.86 45.81 14.46
N GLU A 224 1.79 44.93 14.83
CA GLU A 224 2.21 43.74 14.07
C GLU A 224 1.41 42.48 14.44
N GLN A 225 0.66 42.50 15.55
CA GLN A 225 -0.14 41.37 16.03
C GLN A 225 -1.21 40.90 15.02
N GLY A 226 -1.66 41.78 14.12
CA GLY A 226 -2.60 41.45 13.05
C GLY A 226 -1.97 40.89 11.77
N GLU A 227 -0.63 40.85 11.68
CA GLU A 227 0.11 40.57 10.43
C GLU A 227 0.93 39.27 10.47
N VAL A 228 0.96 38.58 11.61
CA VAL A 228 1.74 37.34 11.77
C VAL A 228 1.07 36.18 11.03
N VAL A 229 1.80 35.63 10.06
CA VAL A 229 1.43 34.41 9.32
C VAL A 229 2.09 33.19 9.97
N LYS A 230 1.29 32.16 10.20
CA LYS A 230 1.69 30.89 10.81
C LYS A 230 1.74 29.80 9.75
N VAL A 231 2.90 29.19 9.55
CA VAL A 231 3.08 28.16 8.53
C VAL A 231 3.49 26.85 9.19
N LEU A 232 2.73 25.79 8.92
CA LEU A 232 3.07 24.43 9.36
C LEU A 232 4.02 23.80 8.32
N LEU A 233 5.23 23.47 8.76
CA LEU A 233 6.24 22.78 7.97
C LEU A 233 6.26 21.29 8.32
N VAL A 234 6.12 20.46 7.30
CA VAL A 234 6.15 18.99 7.39
C VAL A 234 7.01 18.41 6.28
N SER A 235 7.47 17.18 6.48
CA SER A 235 8.25 16.44 5.48
C SER A 235 8.22 14.95 5.83
N ASP A 236 8.54 14.10 4.86
CA ASP A 236 8.81 12.67 5.06
C ASP A 236 7.63 11.97 5.77
N LEU A 237 6.43 12.16 5.20
CA LEU A 237 5.18 11.54 5.66
C LEU A 237 5.15 10.04 5.33
N HIS A 238 5.76 9.60 4.23
CA HIS A 238 5.90 8.18 3.86
C HIS A 238 4.60 7.37 3.99
N SER A 239 3.50 7.93 3.47
CA SER A 239 2.17 7.31 3.52
C SER A 239 1.66 7.01 4.94
N ASN A 240 2.21 7.65 5.99
CA ASN A 240 1.85 7.37 7.37
C ASN A 240 0.61 8.18 7.81
N PRO A 241 -0.50 7.52 8.15
CA PRO A 241 -1.74 8.19 8.51
C PRO A 241 -1.73 8.82 9.90
N VAL A 242 -0.85 8.39 10.82
CA VAL A 242 -0.62 9.13 12.07
C VAL A 242 -0.03 10.50 11.78
N GLY A 243 0.88 10.58 10.81
CA GLY A 243 1.45 11.85 10.34
C GLY A 243 0.37 12.77 9.79
N ILE A 244 -0.57 12.25 9.00
CA ILE A 244 -1.70 13.03 8.46
C ILE A 244 -2.58 13.58 9.60
N GLU A 245 -2.91 12.76 10.60
CA GLU A 245 -3.70 13.22 11.76
C GLU A 245 -2.93 14.21 12.64
N LEU A 246 -1.60 14.09 12.74
CA LEU A 246 -0.74 15.07 13.38
C LEU A 246 -0.83 16.41 12.64
N CYS A 247 -0.75 16.42 11.31
CA CYS A 247 -0.92 17.62 10.49
C CYS A 247 -2.28 18.30 10.76
N LYS A 248 -3.39 17.55 10.71
CA LYS A 248 -4.73 18.06 11.00
C LYS A 248 -4.79 18.70 12.39
N SER A 249 -4.23 18.01 13.37
CA SER A 249 -4.25 18.46 14.76
C SER A 249 -3.43 19.73 14.95
N LEU A 250 -2.20 19.78 14.44
CA LEU A 250 -1.35 20.97 14.54
C LEU A 250 -1.97 22.15 13.79
N ALA A 251 -2.46 21.94 12.57
CA ALA A 251 -3.08 22.98 11.77
C ALA A 251 -4.29 23.61 12.48
N ALA A 252 -5.23 22.78 12.95
CA ALA A 252 -6.43 23.25 13.62
C ALA A 252 -6.12 23.92 14.97
N ARG A 253 -5.14 23.40 15.71
CA ARG A 253 -4.85 23.85 17.08
C ARG A 253 -4.02 25.12 17.13
N PHE A 254 -2.98 25.22 16.31
CA PHE A 254 -2.16 26.44 16.21
C PHE A 254 -2.81 27.51 15.32
N LYS A 255 -3.89 27.13 14.63
CA LYS A 255 -4.60 27.95 13.64
C LYS A 255 -3.60 28.44 12.60
N VAL A 256 -2.88 27.49 12.00
CA VAL A 256 -1.93 27.82 10.94
C VAL A 256 -2.69 28.35 9.73
N ASP A 257 -2.06 29.24 8.97
CA ASP A 257 -2.64 29.86 7.79
C ASP A 257 -2.51 28.97 6.57
N PHE A 258 -1.38 28.25 6.45
CA PHE A 258 -1.16 27.24 5.41
C PHE A 258 -0.09 26.22 5.83
N LEU A 259 0.02 25.14 5.07
CA LEU A 259 0.96 24.05 5.27
C LEU A 259 1.97 23.99 4.11
N ILE A 260 3.24 23.78 4.40
CA ILE A 260 4.28 23.43 3.42
C ILE A 260 4.76 22.00 3.70
N ASN A 261 4.64 21.13 2.69
CA ASN A 261 5.21 19.79 2.70
C ASN A 261 6.48 19.77 1.83
N ALA A 262 7.62 19.51 2.46
CA ALA A 262 8.94 19.50 1.84
C ALA A 262 9.31 18.18 1.13
N GLY A 263 8.34 17.29 0.88
CA GLY A 263 8.49 16.09 0.05
C GLY A 263 8.44 14.79 0.84
N ASP A 264 8.58 13.69 0.11
CA ASP A 264 8.42 12.31 0.58
C ASP A 264 7.05 12.10 1.23
N LEU A 265 6.01 12.41 0.45
CA LEU A 265 4.63 12.12 0.84
C LEU A 265 4.37 10.61 0.84
N THR A 266 4.99 9.87 -0.08
CA THR A 266 4.87 8.41 -0.24
C THR A 266 6.19 7.68 0.00
N ASP A 267 6.16 6.38 0.34
CA ASP A 267 7.37 5.57 0.56
C ASP A 267 7.84 4.89 -0.75
N MET A 268 6.90 4.49 -1.61
CA MET A 268 7.21 3.83 -2.89
C MET A 268 6.68 4.55 -4.13
N GLY A 269 6.05 5.73 -3.99
CA GLY A 269 5.50 6.47 -5.13
C GLY A 269 4.35 5.78 -5.86
N SER A 270 3.68 4.82 -5.23
CA SER A 270 2.64 4.01 -5.87
C SER A 270 1.25 4.66 -5.80
N GLN A 271 0.40 4.44 -6.82
CA GLN A 271 -0.95 5.00 -6.84
C GLN A 271 -1.82 4.60 -5.62
N LEU A 272 -1.60 3.40 -5.07
CA LEU A 272 -2.31 2.94 -3.88
C LEU A 272 -1.92 3.76 -2.64
N GLU A 273 -0.64 4.08 -2.48
CA GLU A 273 -0.14 4.95 -1.41
C GLU A 273 -0.64 6.37 -1.57
N THR A 274 -0.58 6.90 -2.79
CA THR A 274 -1.08 8.22 -3.13
C THR A 274 -2.56 8.36 -2.76
N GLY A 275 -3.39 7.35 -3.03
CA GLY A 275 -4.79 7.33 -2.59
C GLY A 275 -4.95 7.34 -1.06
N ALA A 276 -4.04 6.71 -0.32
CA ALA A 276 -4.07 6.70 1.14
C ALA A 276 -3.74 8.06 1.77
N THR A 277 -3.10 8.98 1.03
CA THR A 277 -2.79 10.33 1.50
C THR A 277 -3.86 11.37 1.16
N GLN A 278 -4.98 10.98 0.53
CA GLN A 278 -6.10 11.86 0.18
C GLN A 278 -6.64 12.64 1.39
N ASP A 279 -6.60 12.04 2.57
CA ASP A 279 -7.04 12.66 3.82
C ASP A 279 -6.25 13.92 4.19
N LEU A 280 -5.07 14.14 3.60
CA LEU A 280 -4.32 15.38 3.75
C LEU A 280 -5.12 16.58 3.23
N ALA A 281 -5.99 16.42 2.22
CA ALA A 281 -6.89 17.48 1.76
C ALA A 281 -7.89 17.94 2.84
N THR A 282 -8.09 17.15 3.90
CA THR A 282 -9.00 17.47 5.01
C THR A 282 -8.34 18.26 6.15
N VAL A 283 -7.05 18.62 6.03
CA VAL A 283 -6.36 19.50 7.00
C VAL A 283 -7.02 20.89 7.09
N GLY A 284 -7.66 21.34 6.02
CA GLY A 284 -8.53 22.52 6.04
C GLY A 284 -7.83 23.87 5.84
N VAL A 285 -6.54 23.86 5.51
CA VAL A 285 -5.76 25.06 5.13
C VAL A 285 -5.13 24.84 3.74
N PRO A 286 -4.77 25.91 3.01
CA PRO A 286 -3.99 25.81 1.79
C PRO A 286 -2.69 25.02 1.98
N GLN A 287 -2.27 24.30 0.96
CA GLN A 287 -1.10 23.43 1.00
C GLN A 287 -0.15 23.73 -0.14
N LEU A 288 1.13 23.84 0.18
CA LEU A 288 2.23 23.88 -0.78
C LEU A 288 3.02 22.59 -0.69
N PHE A 289 3.41 22.03 -1.83
CA PHE A 289 4.10 20.74 -1.90
C PHE A 289 5.25 20.78 -2.91
N ILE A 290 6.40 20.22 -2.54
CA ILE A 290 7.44 19.80 -3.48
C ILE A 290 7.54 18.27 -3.46
N GLY A 291 7.91 17.64 -4.57
CA GLY A 291 8.20 16.20 -4.58
C GLY A 291 9.55 15.88 -3.94
N GLY A 292 9.60 14.88 -3.07
CA GLY A 292 10.84 14.30 -2.54
C GLY A 292 11.41 13.21 -3.47
N ASN A 293 12.45 12.50 -3.02
CA ASN A 293 13.07 11.44 -3.84
C ASN A 293 12.24 10.15 -3.87
N HIS A 294 11.30 9.95 -2.95
CA HIS A 294 10.35 8.83 -2.96
C HIS A 294 9.02 9.15 -3.65
N ASP A 295 8.79 10.42 -3.99
CA ASP A 295 7.60 10.84 -4.72
C ASP A 295 7.80 10.69 -6.23
N THR A 296 6.72 10.43 -6.95
CA THR A 296 6.71 10.22 -8.40
C THR A 296 5.88 11.29 -9.11
N PRO A 297 5.96 11.39 -10.45
CA PRO A 297 5.05 12.26 -11.20
C PRO A 297 3.58 11.96 -10.91
N GLU A 298 3.23 10.71 -10.63
CA GLU A 298 1.89 10.30 -10.19
C GLU A 298 1.50 10.93 -8.85
N THR A 299 2.38 10.86 -7.84
CA THR A 299 2.14 11.52 -6.53
C THR A 299 1.99 13.03 -6.70
N ILE A 300 2.86 13.66 -7.48
CA ILE A 300 2.82 15.11 -7.76
C ILE A 300 1.50 15.51 -8.43
N ASN A 301 1.09 14.78 -9.48
CA ASN A 301 -0.15 15.06 -10.20
C ASN A 301 -1.39 14.85 -9.32
N PHE A 302 -1.36 13.86 -8.43
CA PHE A 302 -2.43 13.68 -7.47
C PHE A 302 -2.55 14.87 -6.51
N VAL A 303 -1.43 15.32 -5.92
CA VAL A 303 -1.43 16.48 -5.02
C VAL A 303 -1.91 17.74 -5.76
N ALA A 304 -1.51 17.93 -7.02
CA ALA A 304 -2.00 19.02 -7.86
C ALA A 304 -3.53 18.97 -8.11
N GLY A 305 -4.12 17.77 -8.04
CA GLY A 305 -5.57 17.57 -8.15
C GLY A 305 -6.35 17.74 -6.85
N LEU A 306 -5.68 17.87 -5.70
CA LEU A 306 -6.34 18.08 -4.41
C LEU A 306 -6.85 19.53 -4.26
N PRO A 307 -8.00 19.73 -3.59
CA PRO A 307 -8.51 21.07 -3.34
C PRO A 307 -7.58 21.85 -2.41
N ASN A 308 -7.38 23.14 -2.71
CA ASN A 308 -6.51 24.05 -1.96
C ASN A 308 -5.04 23.58 -1.87
N SER A 309 -4.55 22.81 -2.84
CA SER A 309 -3.17 22.36 -2.92
C SER A 309 -2.45 22.96 -4.12
N HIS A 310 -1.19 23.33 -3.95
CA HIS A 310 -0.32 23.84 -5.01
C HIS A 310 1.02 23.12 -4.99
N VAL A 311 1.44 22.64 -6.16
CA VAL A 311 2.77 22.07 -6.35
C VAL A 311 3.74 23.19 -6.69
N LEU A 312 4.84 23.30 -5.95
CA LEU A 312 5.93 24.23 -6.19
C LEU A 312 6.92 23.58 -7.17
N ASN A 313 7.09 24.21 -8.33
CA ASN A 313 7.88 23.69 -9.45
C ASN A 313 8.84 24.74 -10.04
N GLY A 314 9.42 25.58 -9.17
CA GLY A 314 10.33 26.66 -9.56
C GLY A 314 9.64 27.98 -9.93
N GLN A 315 8.32 28.07 -9.75
CA GLN A 315 7.56 29.32 -9.84
C GLN A 315 7.22 29.84 -8.44
N MET A 316 7.45 31.14 -8.21
CA MET A 316 7.11 31.79 -6.94
C MET A 316 5.59 31.89 -6.77
N ILE A 317 5.10 31.45 -5.61
CA ILE A 317 3.70 31.57 -5.19
C ILE A 317 3.64 32.54 -4.00
N THR A 318 2.61 33.37 -3.92
CA THR A 318 2.36 34.23 -2.75
C THR A 318 1.08 33.79 -2.05
N LEU A 319 1.19 33.41 -0.77
CA LEU A 319 0.06 33.08 0.10
C LEU A 319 0.12 33.93 1.37
N ASN A 320 -0.98 34.60 1.71
CA ASN A 320 -1.08 35.50 2.87
C ASN A 320 0.07 36.54 2.93
N GLY A 321 0.53 37.02 1.78
CA GLY A 321 1.66 37.96 1.68
C GLY A 321 3.05 37.33 1.72
N VAL A 322 3.15 36.03 2.02
CA VAL A 322 4.41 35.26 2.06
C VAL A 322 4.73 34.71 0.68
N LYS A 323 5.92 35.04 0.16
CA LYS A 323 6.46 34.54 -1.10
C LYS A 323 7.20 33.22 -0.87
N VAL A 324 6.69 32.16 -1.47
CA VAL A 324 7.25 30.82 -1.39
C VAL A 324 7.74 30.38 -2.75
N LEU A 325 8.98 29.92 -2.81
CA LEU A 325 9.56 29.29 -3.98
C LEU A 325 9.97 27.87 -3.60
N GLY A 326 9.78 26.89 -4.48
CA GLY A 326 10.16 25.52 -4.17
C GLY A 326 10.47 24.67 -5.38
N PHE A 327 11.32 23.67 -5.17
CA PHE A 327 11.82 22.77 -6.20
C PHE A 327 11.73 21.32 -5.72
N ALA A 328 11.09 20.49 -6.53
CA ALA A 328 11.09 19.05 -6.33
C ALA A 328 12.50 18.47 -6.46
N HIS A 329 12.76 17.38 -5.76
CA HIS A 329 13.99 16.61 -5.89
C HIS A 329 14.14 16.08 -7.33
N PRO A 330 15.34 16.09 -7.94
CA PRO A 330 15.52 15.62 -9.32
C PRO A 330 15.02 14.19 -9.54
N LEU A 331 15.21 13.31 -8.55
CA LEU A 331 14.72 11.93 -8.59
C LEU A 331 13.19 11.80 -8.66
N SER A 332 12.43 12.82 -8.27
CA SER A 332 10.96 12.78 -8.38
C SER A 332 10.45 12.72 -9.83
N ALA A 333 11.32 12.99 -10.80
CA ALA A 333 11.01 12.91 -12.22
C ALA A 333 11.32 11.54 -12.85
N VAL A 334 11.94 10.62 -12.11
CA VAL A 334 12.40 9.30 -12.61
C VAL A 334 11.96 8.17 -11.66
N PRO A 335 11.99 6.90 -12.11
CA PRO A 335 11.60 5.78 -11.24
C PRO A 335 12.59 5.44 -10.12
N ALA A 336 13.81 5.99 -10.17
CA ALA A 336 14.84 5.74 -9.17
C ALA A 336 14.62 6.62 -7.93
N VAL A 337 14.82 6.05 -6.74
CA VAL A 337 14.69 6.78 -5.45
C VAL A 337 16.04 7.16 -4.84
N GLU A 338 17.12 6.62 -5.38
CA GLU A 338 18.52 6.92 -5.04
C GLU A 338 19.35 6.96 -6.33
N TYR A 339 20.44 7.71 -6.33
CA TYR A 339 21.37 7.75 -7.47
C TYR A 339 22.23 6.47 -7.52
N GLU A 340 22.56 6.00 -8.72
CA GLU A 340 23.36 4.78 -8.88
C GLU A 340 24.82 4.97 -8.45
N ASN A 341 25.32 6.20 -8.57
CA ASN A 341 26.69 6.55 -8.23
C ASN A 341 26.82 8.00 -7.71
N PRO A 342 27.90 8.32 -6.95
CA PRO A 342 28.09 9.64 -6.37
C PRO A 342 28.37 10.77 -7.38
N GLU A 343 28.83 10.46 -8.59
CA GLU A 343 29.10 11.48 -9.62
C GLU A 343 27.78 12.05 -10.16
N GLU A 344 26.82 11.17 -10.44
CA GLU A 344 25.46 11.53 -10.85
C GLU A 344 24.75 12.38 -9.79
N GLU A 345 24.85 11.98 -8.52
CA GLU A 345 24.30 12.75 -7.39
C GLU A 345 24.90 14.15 -7.33
N ARG A 346 26.22 14.29 -7.49
CA ARG A 346 26.91 15.59 -7.49
C ARG A 346 26.48 16.46 -8.67
N GLU A 347 26.35 15.88 -9.86
CA GLU A 347 25.89 16.62 -11.04
C GLU A 347 24.44 17.10 -10.88
N ALA A 348 23.55 16.24 -10.35
CA ALA A 348 22.16 16.61 -10.08
C ALA A 348 22.06 17.72 -9.02
N PHE A 349 22.90 17.64 -7.98
CA PHE A 349 23.03 18.68 -6.95
C PHE A 349 23.44 20.03 -7.56
N GLU A 350 24.52 20.07 -8.34
CA GLU A 350 25.03 21.29 -8.99
C GLU A 350 23.99 21.90 -9.95
N GLN A 351 23.30 21.07 -10.72
CA GLN A 351 22.23 21.51 -11.61
C GLN A 351 21.05 22.09 -10.84
N GLN A 352 20.66 21.49 -9.72
CA GLN A 352 19.56 21.98 -8.90
C GLN A 352 19.92 23.32 -8.25
N LEU A 353 21.13 23.47 -7.70
CA LEU A 353 21.63 24.73 -7.16
C LEU A 353 21.55 25.85 -8.20
N ALA A 354 22.09 25.63 -9.40
CA ALA A 354 22.07 26.62 -10.48
C ALA A 354 20.65 27.02 -10.88
N ARG A 355 19.70 26.06 -10.94
CA ARG A 355 18.29 26.34 -11.23
C ARG A 355 17.62 27.19 -10.15
N VAL A 356 17.94 26.94 -8.89
CA VAL A 356 17.41 27.73 -7.77
C VAL A 356 17.96 29.15 -7.83
N GLU A 357 19.27 29.32 -8.02
CA GLU A 357 19.91 30.64 -8.14
C GLU A 357 19.34 31.44 -9.30
N GLU A 358 19.16 30.83 -10.47
CA GLU A 358 18.55 31.47 -11.64
C GLU A 358 17.12 31.92 -11.35
N ALA A 359 16.31 31.09 -10.70
CA ALA A 359 14.94 31.45 -10.36
C ALA A 359 14.87 32.59 -9.35
N VAL A 360 15.74 32.61 -8.34
CA VAL A 360 15.83 33.70 -7.36
C VAL A 360 16.31 35.00 -8.03
N LEU A 361 17.28 34.91 -8.94
CA LEU A 361 17.76 36.06 -9.70
C LEU A 361 16.66 36.67 -10.58
N THR A 362 15.83 35.83 -11.19
CA THR A 362 14.80 36.25 -12.16
C THR A 362 13.49 36.68 -11.51
N GLN A 363 13.06 36.01 -10.44
CA GLN A 363 11.77 36.24 -9.78
C GLN A 363 11.90 37.07 -8.49
N GLY A 364 13.14 37.28 -8.02
CA GLY A 364 13.44 37.97 -6.77
C GLY A 364 13.60 37.00 -5.58
N ARG A 365 14.07 37.55 -4.46
CA ARG A 365 14.31 36.81 -3.22
C ARG A 365 12.96 36.37 -2.58
N PRO A 366 12.72 35.06 -2.36
CA PRO A 366 11.55 34.56 -1.64
C PRO A 366 11.69 34.75 -0.12
N ASP A 367 10.56 34.78 0.59
CA ASP A 367 10.54 34.73 2.05
C ASP A 367 10.87 33.31 2.52
N ILE A 368 10.29 32.30 1.84
CA ILE A 368 10.53 30.87 2.10
C ILE A 368 10.97 30.16 0.82
N LEU A 369 12.09 29.46 0.90
CA LEU A 369 12.59 28.57 -0.16
C LEU A 369 12.52 27.11 0.29
N VAL A 370 11.94 26.24 -0.53
CA VAL A 370 11.69 24.84 -0.18
C VAL A 370 12.42 23.92 -1.17
N VAL A 371 13.27 23.05 -0.64
CA VAL A 371 13.94 21.97 -1.39
C VAL A 371 13.84 20.68 -0.58
N HIS A 372 14.10 19.51 -1.17
CA HIS A 372 14.05 18.27 -0.41
C HIS A 372 15.41 17.88 0.21
N ASP A 373 16.52 18.04 -0.55
CA ASP A 373 17.86 17.69 -0.08
C ASP A 373 18.34 18.67 1.02
N SER A 374 18.63 18.12 2.20
CA SER A 374 19.08 18.85 3.40
C SER A 374 20.43 19.56 3.21
N ARG A 375 21.37 18.99 2.45
CA ARG A 375 22.66 19.63 2.15
C ARG A 375 22.45 20.82 1.23
N LEU A 376 21.62 20.65 0.20
CA LEU A 376 21.33 21.73 -0.74
C LEU A 376 20.65 22.89 -0.01
N GLY A 377 19.66 22.60 0.83
CA GLY A 377 18.97 23.62 1.62
C GLY A 377 19.91 24.46 2.51
N LYS A 378 20.98 23.85 3.05
CA LYS A 378 21.99 24.59 3.82
C LYS A 378 22.83 25.53 2.98
N GLU A 379 23.17 25.16 1.74
CA GLU A 379 23.92 26.04 0.84
C GLU A 379 23.08 27.23 0.36
N LEU A 380 21.76 27.05 0.31
CA LEU A 380 20.81 28.05 -0.20
C LEU A 380 20.39 29.10 0.85
N THR A 381 20.88 29.05 2.08
CA THR A 381 20.40 29.92 3.18
C THR A 381 20.51 31.41 2.88
N SER A 382 21.46 31.84 2.06
CA SER A 382 21.62 33.24 1.66
C SER A 382 20.55 33.74 0.68
N LEU A 383 19.83 32.82 0.02
CA LEU A 383 18.89 33.13 -1.05
C LEU A 383 17.45 33.33 -0.56
N ALA A 384 17.17 33.16 0.72
CA ALA A 384 15.84 33.36 1.31
C ALA A 384 15.96 33.77 2.79
N ASP A 385 14.87 34.23 3.40
CA ASP A 385 14.87 34.46 4.85
C ASP A 385 14.76 33.13 5.63
N LEU A 386 14.01 32.18 5.07
CA LEU A 386 13.91 30.81 5.55
C LEU A 386 14.13 29.81 4.39
N VAL A 387 15.00 28.83 4.60
CA VAL A 387 15.11 27.64 3.76
C VAL A 387 14.59 26.42 4.51
N VAL A 388 13.71 25.66 3.87
CA VAL A 388 13.12 24.44 4.40
C VAL A 388 13.58 23.24 3.59
N ALA A 389 14.06 22.18 4.26
CA ALA A 389 14.40 20.91 3.63
C ALA A 389 13.99 19.67 4.42
N GLY A 390 13.97 18.51 3.74
CA GLY A 390 13.55 17.21 4.28
C GLY A 390 14.65 16.15 4.21
N HIS A 391 14.30 14.92 3.81
CA HIS A 391 15.17 13.79 3.45
C HIS A 391 15.93 13.12 4.60
N ASP A 392 16.52 13.88 5.52
CA ASP A 392 17.39 13.32 6.58
C ASP A 392 16.63 12.80 7.82
N HIS A 393 15.30 12.96 7.84
CA HIS A 393 14.37 12.59 8.91
C HIS A 393 14.71 13.19 10.29
N ARG A 394 15.50 14.27 10.36
CA ARG A 394 15.97 14.86 11.63
C ARG A 394 15.53 16.31 11.75
N ILE A 395 14.67 16.55 12.73
CA ILE A 395 14.26 17.92 13.06
C ILE A 395 15.48 18.76 13.48
N ARG A 396 15.69 19.88 12.80
CA ARG A 396 16.82 20.79 13.00
C ARG A 396 16.46 22.23 12.68
N ILE A 397 17.12 23.14 13.38
CA ILE A 397 17.14 24.57 13.06
C ILE A 397 18.57 25.07 13.16
N GLU A 398 19.06 25.69 12.10
CA GLU A 398 20.39 26.28 12.01
C GLU A 398 20.24 27.75 11.62
N GLU A 399 20.81 28.63 12.44
CA GLU A 399 20.80 30.08 12.20
C GLU A 399 22.18 30.52 11.74
N GLY A 400 22.23 31.25 10.63
CA GLY A 400 23.43 31.88 10.10
C GLY A 400 23.27 33.38 9.95
N SER A 401 24.35 34.06 9.55
CA SER A 401 24.29 35.48 9.16
C SER A 401 23.39 35.73 7.94
N ASP A 402 23.22 34.70 7.12
CA ASP A 402 22.68 34.82 5.77
C ASP A 402 21.21 34.39 5.69
N GLY A 403 20.69 33.68 6.70
CA GLY A 403 19.31 33.21 6.78
C GLY A 403 19.12 32.10 7.83
N VAL A 404 17.91 31.52 7.86
CA VAL A 404 17.56 30.40 8.75
C VAL A 404 17.32 29.15 7.92
N PHE A 405 17.90 28.01 8.33
CA PHE A 405 17.62 26.70 7.77
C PHE A 405 16.76 25.88 8.75
N ILE A 406 15.69 25.26 8.27
CA ILE A 406 14.84 24.36 9.06
C ILE A 406 14.65 23.04 8.31
N ASN A 407 14.83 21.95 9.05
CA ASN A 407 14.31 20.65 8.66
C ASN A 407 13.23 20.25 9.68
N PRO A 408 11.97 20.00 9.28
CA PRO A 408 10.90 19.63 10.21
C PRO A 408 11.04 18.18 10.70
N GLY A 409 12.02 17.42 10.20
CA GLY A 409 12.26 16.01 10.48
C GLY A 409 11.28 15.10 9.74
N THR A 410 10.81 14.03 10.39
CA THR A 410 9.88 13.08 9.78
C THR A 410 8.50 13.17 10.42
N THR A 411 7.56 13.77 9.69
CA THR A 411 6.15 13.80 10.09
C THR A 411 5.50 12.43 9.99
N GLY A 412 6.07 11.51 9.22
CA GLY A 412 5.62 10.13 9.08
C GLY A 412 6.35 9.10 9.93
N ALA A 413 7.32 9.50 10.76
CA ALA A 413 8.16 8.59 11.53
C ALA A 413 8.78 7.44 10.71
N SER A 414 9.20 7.71 9.47
CA SER A 414 9.66 6.70 8.49
C SER A 414 8.60 5.70 7.99
N GLY A 415 7.37 6.17 7.83
CA GLY A 415 6.29 5.45 7.14
C GLY A 415 5.69 4.31 7.97
N LEU A 416 5.05 3.36 7.28
CA LEU A 416 4.49 2.16 7.91
C LEU A 416 5.56 1.32 8.60
N ARG A 417 6.81 1.34 8.10
CA ARG A 417 7.96 0.65 8.70
C ARG A 417 8.26 1.17 10.12
N GLY A 418 8.09 2.48 10.33
CA GLY A 418 8.24 3.14 11.62
C GLY A 418 7.25 2.66 12.68
N LEU A 419 6.00 2.37 12.29
CA LEU A 419 4.94 1.89 13.19
C LEU A 419 5.30 0.55 13.83
N TYR A 420 5.98 -0.33 13.09
CA TYR A 420 6.41 -1.65 13.56
C TYR A 420 7.83 -1.65 14.14
N SER A 421 8.50 -0.50 14.21
CA SER A 421 9.86 -0.43 14.73
C SER A 421 9.86 -0.46 16.26
N GLU A 422 10.62 -1.37 16.87
CA GLU A 422 10.79 -1.42 18.34
C GLU A 422 11.42 -0.15 18.91
N LYS A 423 12.13 0.63 18.07
CA LYS A 423 12.78 1.88 18.46
C LYS A 423 11.81 3.06 18.56
N GLY A 424 10.63 2.97 17.93
CA GLY A 424 9.59 4.00 17.94
C GLY A 424 10.10 5.38 17.56
N ILE A 425 10.34 5.58 16.27
CA ILE A 425 10.78 6.86 15.70
C ILE A 425 9.78 7.96 16.07
N SER A 426 10.27 9.07 16.61
CA SER A 426 9.43 10.21 16.95
C SER A 426 8.91 10.88 15.69
N TYR A 427 7.64 11.20 15.68
CA TYR A 427 7.02 12.09 14.70
C TYR A 427 7.50 13.52 14.98
N SER A 428 7.69 14.31 13.93
CA SER A 428 8.09 15.71 14.10
C SER A 428 7.49 16.65 13.05
N ALA A 429 7.35 17.91 13.42
CA ALA A 429 6.93 19.01 12.56
C ALA A 429 7.46 20.33 13.12
N ALA A 430 7.43 21.40 12.32
CA ALA A 430 7.76 22.74 12.79
C ALA A 430 6.64 23.73 12.43
N ILE A 431 6.41 24.73 13.28
CA ILE A 431 5.49 25.84 12.98
C ILE A 431 6.31 27.12 13.02
N VAL A 432 6.34 27.83 11.90
CA VAL A 432 7.06 29.10 11.79
C VAL A 432 6.08 30.27 11.86
N TYR A 433 6.51 31.33 12.52
CA TYR A 433 5.78 32.57 12.67
C TYR A 433 6.58 33.65 11.96
N LEU A 434 5.99 34.27 10.95
CA LEU A 434 6.65 35.33 10.20
C LEU A 434 5.69 36.49 9.92
N VAL A 435 6.26 37.68 9.78
CA VAL A 435 5.55 38.86 9.31
C VAL A 435 6.02 39.12 7.88
N PRO A 436 5.11 39.10 6.88
CA PRO A 436 5.47 39.37 5.49
C PRO A 436 6.31 40.64 5.34
N GLY A 437 7.51 40.54 4.77
CA GLY A 437 8.43 41.66 4.59
C GLY A 437 9.28 42.04 5.81
N SER A 438 8.94 41.59 7.02
CA SER A 438 9.75 41.82 8.24
C SER A 438 10.56 40.58 8.66
N GLY A 439 10.17 39.39 8.18
CA GLY A 439 10.92 38.14 8.36
C GLY A 439 10.39 37.25 9.47
N LEU A 440 11.19 36.25 9.86
CA LEU A 440 10.83 35.25 10.86
C LEU A 440 10.91 35.81 12.29
N LEU A 441 9.90 35.48 13.10
CA LEU A 441 9.80 35.85 14.51
C LEU A 441 10.14 34.68 15.44
N ALA A 442 9.61 33.50 15.14
CA ALA A 442 9.75 32.34 16.00
C ALA A 442 9.53 31.03 15.24
N VAL A 443 10.01 29.95 15.85
CA VAL A 443 9.79 28.58 15.40
C VAL A 443 9.40 27.71 16.58
N ASP A 444 8.33 26.96 16.42
CA ASP A 444 7.90 25.91 17.33
C ASP A 444 8.23 24.54 16.74
N MET A 445 9.17 23.83 17.34
CA MET A 445 9.51 22.46 16.99
C MET A 445 8.65 21.50 17.81
N VAL A 446 7.83 20.71 17.12
CA VAL A 446 6.93 19.72 17.72
C VAL A 446 7.54 18.34 17.50
N GLN A 447 7.59 17.54 18.55
CA GLN A 447 7.86 16.11 18.43
C GLN A 447 6.84 15.29 19.22
N TYR A 448 6.55 14.09 18.73
CA TYR A 448 5.71 13.11 19.40
C TYR A 448 6.40 11.75 19.39
N ASN A 449 6.69 11.21 20.57
CA ASN A 449 7.27 9.89 20.72
C ASN A 449 6.14 8.84 20.88
N PRO A 450 6.01 7.87 19.96
CA PRO A 450 4.91 6.90 20.00
C PRO A 450 5.04 5.87 21.15
N VAL A 451 6.26 5.64 21.65
CA VAL A 451 6.52 4.67 22.74
C VAL A 451 6.14 5.25 24.09
N SER A 452 6.62 6.46 24.38
CA SER A 452 6.30 7.15 25.64
C SER A 452 4.96 7.87 25.60
N GLN A 453 4.37 8.04 24.42
CA GLN A 453 3.16 8.83 24.16
C GLN A 453 3.28 10.29 24.62
N GLN A 454 4.51 10.82 24.61
CA GLN A 454 4.81 12.18 25.04
C GLN A 454 4.99 13.11 23.86
N PHE A 455 4.46 14.32 24.02
CA PHE A 455 4.76 15.45 23.15
C PHE A 455 5.85 16.31 23.77
N SER A 456 6.71 16.85 22.92
CA SER A 456 7.59 17.97 23.26
C SER A 456 7.35 19.12 22.30
N LEU A 457 7.33 20.33 22.86
CA LEU A 457 7.30 21.58 22.11
C LEU A 457 8.51 22.39 22.54
N GLU A 458 9.38 22.71 21.60
CA GLU A 458 10.51 23.60 21.83
C GLU A 458 10.33 24.85 20.98
N ARG A 459 10.24 26.01 21.64
CA ARG A 459 10.16 27.30 20.96
C ARG A 459 11.54 27.94 20.87
N LYS A 460 11.89 28.40 19.67
CA LYS A 460 13.03 29.26 19.42
C LYS A 460 12.55 30.63 18.94
N LEU A 461 12.97 31.69 19.63
CA LEU A 461 12.74 33.05 19.20
C LEU A 461 13.87 33.46 18.25
N LEU A 462 13.51 34.07 17.13
CA LEU A 462 14.44 34.60 16.14
C LEU A 462 14.41 36.12 16.27
N ASN A 463 15.58 36.75 16.43
CA ASN A 463 15.66 38.21 16.48
C ASN A 463 15.27 38.75 15.10
N GLY A 464 14.04 39.22 14.96
CA GLY A 464 13.60 39.94 13.77
C GLY A 464 14.60 41.05 13.45
N ARG A 465 15.05 41.12 12.20
CA ARG A 465 15.84 42.25 11.69
C ARG A 465 14.94 43.48 11.71
N LEU A 466 14.89 44.17 12.86
CA LEU A 466 14.44 45.55 12.93
C LEU A 466 15.48 46.37 12.17
N ASP A 467 15.15 46.70 10.93
CA ASP A 467 15.94 47.55 10.06
C ASP A 467 16.07 48.95 10.68
N GLU A 468 17.20 49.22 11.35
CA GLU A 468 17.56 50.56 11.84
C GLU A 468 17.98 51.53 10.71
N SER A 469 17.75 51.22 9.42
CA SER A 469 18.26 52.04 8.32
C SER A 469 17.20 52.53 7.33
N ARG A 470 16.23 53.30 7.82
CA ARG A 470 15.60 54.37 7.01
C ARG A 470 15.79 55.73 7.68
N PRO A 471 16.72 56.57 7.22
CA PRO A 471 16.69 57.98 7.58
C PRO A 471 15.45 58.58 6.92
N GLY A 472 14.42 58.85 7.72
CA GLY A 472 13.30 59.67 7.29
C GLY A 472 13.83 61.04 6.88
N GLU A 473 13.61 61.39 5.61
CA GLU A 473 13.69 62.77 5.13
C GLU A 473 12.65 63.62 5.89
N HIS A 474 13.04 64.14 7.04
CA HIS A 474 12.39 65.32 7.60
C HIS A 474 13.07 66.56 7.01
N THR A 475 12.56 67.02 5.87
CA THR A 475 12.74 68.39 5.40
C THR A 475 11.93 69.34 6.29
N GLY A 476 12.40 69.56 7.51
CA GLY A 476 11.94 70.63 8.39
C GLY A 476 12.77 71.89 8.14
N SER A 477 12.21 72.83 7.37
CA SER A 477 12.75 74.17 7.20
C SER A 477 12.90 74.87 8.56
N PRO A 478 14.02 75.54 8.86
CA PRO A 478 14.13 76.40 10.03
C PRO A 478 13.49 77.74 9.70
N LEU A 479 12.75 78.34 10.63
CA LEU A 479 12.71 79.79 10.88
C LEU A 479 11.70 80.15 11.99
N GLN A 480 12.26 80.81 13.01
CA GLN A 480 11.73 81.85 13.92
C GLN A 480 10.59 81.51 14.90
#